data_AF-A0A6L7CJ73-F1
#
_entry.id   AF-A0A6L7CJ73-F1
#
_cell.length_a   1.000
_cell.length_b   1.000
_cell.length_c   1.000
_cell.angle_alpha   90.00
_cell.angle_beta   90.00
_cell.angle_gamma   90.00
#
_symmetry.space_group_name_H-M   'P 1'
#
loop_
_entity.id
_entity.type
_entity.pdbx_description
1 polymer ?
#
loop_
_entity_poly.entity_id
_entity_poly.type
_entity_poly.pdbx_seq_one_letter_code
_entity_poly.pdbx_strand_id
1 'polypeptide(L)'
;APEEGLRMLGTAMDKAADARTKLARLLATKGITHEIQIPDISTKEKAQQAIGLNMEQIKAEKQDFIKTVIPQWEEQARKNGLLSQ
;
A
#
# COMPACT_ATOMS: atom_id res chain seq x y z
N ALA A 1 -11.50 1.36 -21.10
CA ALA A 1 -10.44 1.51 -22.12
C ALA A 1 -9.29 0.54 -21.81
N PRO A 2 -9.32 -0.69 -22.34
CA PRO A 2 -8.30 -1.71 -22.07
C PRO A 2 -6.91 -1.35 -22.65
N GLU A 3 -6.88 -0.76 -23.85
CA GLU A 3 -5.62 -0.34 -24.52
C GLU A 3 -4.85 0.69 -23.70
N GLU A 4 -5.55 1.66 -23.14
CA GLU A 4 -4.94 2.70 -22.32
C GLU A 4 -4.37 2.12 -21.02
N GLY A 5 -5.05 1.13 -20.42
CA GLY A 5 -4.53 0.38 -19.28
C GLY A 5 -3.21 -0.34 -19.62
N LEU A 6 -3.15 -1.00 -20.76
CA LEU A 6 -1.93 -1.68 -21.23
C LEU A 6 -0.80 -0.68 -21.52
N ARG A 7 -1.11 0.45 -22.17
CA ARG A 7 -0.13 1.52 -22.46
C ARG A 7 0.48 2.08 -21.18
N MET A 8 -0.34 2.31 -20.17
CA MET A 8 0.10 2.80 -18.86
C MET A 8 0.97 1.77 -18.13
N LEU A 9 0.59 0.49 -18.15
CA LEU A 9 1.40 -0.58 -17.56
C LEU A 9 2.75 -0.74 -18.27
N GLY A 10 2.78 -0.70 -19.60
CA GLY A 10 4.03 -0.72 -20.37
C GLY A 10 4.95 0.43 -20.00
N THR A 11 4.42 1.65 -19.96
CA THR A 11 5.17 2.85 -19.56
C THR A 11 5.71 2.73 -18.12
N ALA A 12 4.95 2.13 -17.20
CA ALA A 12 5.39 1.91 -15.83
C ALA A 12 6.55 0.90 -15.75
N MET A 13 6.51 -0.16 -16.56
CA MET A 13 7.60 -1.15 -16.66
C MET A 13 8.89 -0.53 -17.20
N ASP A 14 8.81 0.31 -18.23
CA ASP A 14 9.98 1.00 -18.78
C ASP A 14 10.67 1.88 -17.74
N LYS A 15 9.89 2.65 -16.96
CA LYS A 15 10.42 3.48 -15.87
C LYS A 15 11.05 2.64 -14.75
N ALA A 16 10.44 1.51 -14.40
CA ALA A 16 10.97 0.60 -13.39
C ALA A 16 12.31 -0.03 -13.83
N ALA A 17 12.43 -0.40 -15.11
CA ALA A 17 13.68 -0.92 -15.68
C ALA A 17 14.81 0.12 -15.61
N ASP A 18 14.56 1.36 -16.05
CA ASP A 18 15.54 2.46 -15.96
C ASP A 18 15.99 2.72 -14.51
N ALA A 19 15.05 2.74 -13.56
CA ALA A 19 15.36 2.88 -12.15
C ALA A 19 16.25 1.72 -11.63
N ARG A 20 15.94 0.47 -11.98
CA ARG A 20 16.75 -0.70 -11.59
C ARG A 20 18.17 -0.63 -12.16
N THR A 21 18.35 -0.17 -13.40
CA THR A 21 19.67 0.02 -13.99
C THR A 21 20.49 1.08 -13.24
N LYS A 22 19.86 2.22 -12.90
CA LYS A 22 20.52 3.28 -12.11
C LYS A 22 20.90 2.79 -10.71
N LEU A 23 20.00 2.07 -10.05
CA LEU A 23 20.24 1.48 -8.73
C LEU A 23 21.38 0.45 -8.76
N ALA A 24 21.44 -0.43 -9.76
CA ALA A 24 22.53 -1.39 -9.89
C ALA A 24 23.90 -0.70 -9.99
N ARG A 25 24.02 0.38 -10.77
CA ARG A 25 25.25 1.19 -10.85
C ARG A 25 25.61 1.80 -9.50
N LEU A 26 24.64 2.41 -8.81
CA LEU A 26 24.85 3.02 -7.48
C LEU A 26 25.22 2.00 -6.40
N LEU A 27 24.60 0.83 -6.41
CA LEU A 27 24.90 -0.25 -5.47
C LEU A 27 26.31 -0.79 -5.70
N ALA A 28 26.73 -0.92 -6.96
CA ALA A 28 28.10 -1.30 -7.31
C ALA A 28 29.13 -0.30 -6.77
N THR A 29 28.87 1.02 -6.81
CA THR A 29 29.78 2.00 -6.19
C THR A 29 29.86 1.87 -4.66
N LYS A 30 28.91 1.18 -4.04
CA LYS A 30 28.90 0.85 -2.60
C LYS A 30 29.41 -0.57 -2.31
N GLY A 31 29.98 -1.26 -3.30
CA GLY A 31 30.49 -2.62 -3.18
C GLY A 31 29.43 -3.72 -3.21
N ILE A 32 28.17 -3.38 -3.50
CA ILE A 32 27.06 -4.33 -3.57
C ILE A 32 26.85 -4.69 -5.04
N THR A 33 27.35 -5.86 -5.45
CA THR A 33 27.31 -6.35 -6.84
C THR A 33 26.47 -7.61 -7.02
N HIS A 34 26.06 -8.25 -5.92
CA HIS A 34 25.15 -9.38 -5.93
C HIS A 34 23.69 -8.95 -6.06
N GLU A 35 22.81 -9.90 -6.36
CA GLU A 35 21.37 -9.70 -6.33
C GLU A 35 20.88 -9.28 -4.93
N ILE A 36 19.90 -8.36 -4.89
CA ILE A 36 19.26 -7.94 -3.64
C ILE A 36 18.18 -8.95 -3.29
N GLN A 37 18.36 -9.62 -2.15
CA GLN A 37 17.37 -10.56 -1.64
C GLN A 37 16.11 -9.81 -1.21
N ILE A 38 14.99 -10.19 -1.81
CA ILE A 38 13.66 -9.66 -1.46
C ILE A 38 13.04 -10.64 -0.47
N PRO A 39 12.49 -10.18 0.67
CA PRO A 39 11.74 -11.05 1.57
C PRO A 39 10.55 -11.67 0.82
N ASP A 40 10.08 -12.81 1.30
CA ASP A 40 8.90 -13.44 0.71
C ASP A 40 7.68 -12.50 0.87
N ILE A 41 7.10 -12.08 -0.25
CA ILE A 41 5.91 -11.21 -0.33
C ILE A 41 4.77 -11.88 -1.12
N SER A 42 4.80 -13.21 -1.24
CA SER A 42 3.83 -13.99 -2.02
C SER A 42 2.41 -13.97 -1.48
N THR A 43 2.23 -13.65 -0.18
CA THR A 43 0.92 -13.45 0.43
C THR A 43 0.80 -12.06 1.02
N LYS A 44 -0.44 -11.60 1.17
CA LYS A 44 -0.77 -10.32 1.80
C LYS A 44 -0.12 -10.21 3.18
N GLU A 45 -0.21 -11.25 3.99
CA GLU A 45 0.30 -11.29 5.36
C GLU A 45 1.82 -11.14 5.39
N LYS A 46 2.53 -11.88 4.52
CA LYS A 46 3.98 -11.80 4.42
C LYS A 46 4.45 -10.43 3.92
N ALA A 47 3.76 -9.86 2.93
CA ALA A 47 4.06 -8.52 2.44
C ALA A 47 3.85 -7.44 3.52
N GLN A 48 2.76 -7.54 4.29
CA GLN A 48 2.47 -6.63 5.41
C GLN A 48 3.54 -6.73 6.51
N GLN A 49 3.98 -7.94 6.83
CA GLN A 49 5.05 -8.18 7.79
C GLN A 49 6.39 -7.63 7.28
N ALA A 50 6.71 -7.81 6.00
CA ALA A 50 7.95 -7.32 5.39
C ALA A 50 8.11 -5.79 5.48
N ILE A 51 7.00 -5.05 5.52
CA ILE A 51 6.99 -3.59 5.70
C ILE A 51 6.68 -3.15 7.15
N GLY A 52 6.59 -4.10 8.09
CA GLY A 52 6.43 -3.81 9.52
C GLY A 52 5.03 -3.42 9.98
N LEU A 53 3.96 -3.77 9.25
CA LEU A 53 2.59 -3.46 9.66
C LEU A 53 2.12 -4.37 10.79
N ASN A 54 1.81 -3.79 11.96
CA ASN A 54 1.10 -4.50 13.03
C ASN A 54 -0.39 -4.59 12.70
N MET A 55 -0.76 -5.62 11.94
CA MET A 55 -2.14 -5.82 11.48
C MET A 55 -3.13 -6.14 12.60
N GLU A 56 -2.68 -6.67 13.73
CA GLU A 56 -3.56 -6.92 14.89
C GLU A 56 -3.97 -5.60 15.53
N GLN A 57 -3.00 -4.72 15.80
CA GLN A 57 -3.24 -3.40 16.34
C GLN A 57 -4.12 -2.56 15.40
N ILE A 58 -3.79 -2.49 14.11
CA ILE A 58 -4.55 -1.71 13.13
C ILE A 58 -6.02 -2.18 13.06
N LYS A 59 -6.25 -3.50 13.12
CA LYS A 59 -7.62 -4.04 13.13
C LYS A 59 -8.35 -3.71 14.42
N ALA A 60 -7.68 -3.82 15.57
CA ALA A 60 -8.27 -3.47 16.87
C ALA A 60 -8.68 -1.98 16.92
N GLU A 61 -7.77 -1.08 16.57
CA GLU A 61 -8.04 0.35 16.48
C GLU A 61 -9.18 0.67 15.50
N LYS A 62 -9.23 -0.02 14.36
CA LYS A 62 -10.31 0.16 13.40
C LYS A 62 -11.66 -0.29 13.97
N GLN A 63 -11.69 -1.39 14.72
CA GLN A 63 -12.92 -1.85 15.39
C GLN A 63 -13.38 -0.87 16.46
N ASP A 64 -12.46 -0.33 17.25
CA ASP A 64 -12.77 0.67 18.25
C ASP A 64 -13.30 1.95 17.62
N PHE A 65 -12.68 2.42 16.53
CA PHE A 65 -13.17 3.56 15.75
C PHE A 65 -14.60 3.32 15.24
N ILE A 66 -14.87 2.13 14.69
CA ILE A 66 -16.20 1.77 14.18
C ILE A 66 -17.25 1.79 15.29
N LYS A 67 -16.91 1.34 16.50
CA LYS A 67 -17.85 1.27 17.62
C LYS A 67 -18.07 2.61 18.32
N THR A 68 -17.08 3.50 18.28
CA THR A 68 -17.09 4.72 19.09
C THR A 68 -17.39 5.97 18.27
N VAL A 69 -16.73 6.12 17.11
CA VAL A 69 -16.78 7.36 16.33
C VAL A 69 -17.89 7.33 15.29
N ILE A 70 -18.07 6.21 14.59
CA ILE A 70 -19.09 6.12 13.53
C ILE A 70 -20.51 6.39 14.06
N PRO A 71 -20.95 5.85 15.22
CA PRO A 71 -22.29 6.15 15.73
C PRO A 71 -22.50 7.63 16.03
N GLN A 72 -21.47 8.33 16.52
CA GLN A 72 -21.52 9.77 16.79
C GLN A 72 -21.67 10.57 15.49
N TRP A 73 -20.94 10.16 14.44
CA TRP A 73 -21.05 10.78 13.12
C TRP A 73 -22.42 10.55 12.50
N GLU A 74 -22.97 9.34 12.61
CA GLU A 74 -24.32 9.04 12.12
C GLU A 74 -25.37 9.86 12.87
N GLU A 75 -25.28 9.96 14.20
CA GLU A 75 -26.20 10.78 14.99
C GLU A 75 -26.14 12.25 14.58
N GLN A 76 -24.94 12.80 14.43
CA GLN A 76 -24.73 14.17 13.97
C GLN A 76 -25.27 14.38 12.55
N ALA A 77 -25.03 13.44 11.64
CA ALA A 77 -25.52 13.51 10.26
C ALA A 77 -27.06 13.44 10.19
N ARG A 78 -27.70 12.59 11.01
CA ARG A 78 -29.16 12.53 11.14
C ARG A 78 -29.73 13.84 11.70
N LYS A 79 -29.13 14.40 12.76
CA LYS A 79 -29.54 15.70 13.33
C LYS A 79 -29.47 16.84 12.32
N ASN A 80 -28.46 16.81 11.45
CA ASN A 80 -28.26 17.81 10.42
C ASN A 80 -29.05 17.54 9.12
N GLY A 81 -29.89 16.48 9.08
CA GLY A 81 -30.68 16.11 7.91
C GLY A 81 -29.85 15.60 6.72
N LEU A 82 -28.58 15.26 6.93
CA LEU A 82 -27.64 14.79 5.89
C LEU A 82 -27.68 13.27 5.71
N LEU A 83 -28.27 12.55 6.66
CA LEU A 83 -28.47 11.11 6.60
C LEU A 83 -29.97 10.84 6.84
N SER A 84 -30.65 10.29 5.84
CA SER A 84 -32.02 9.77 6.00
C SER A 84 -32.03 8.56 6.94
N GLN A 85 -33.18 8.27 7.55
CA GLN A 85 -33.35 7.10 8.44
C GLN A 85 -32.81 5.81 7.82
#